data_AF-A0A7R8ZZA5-F1
#
_entry.id   AF-A0A7R8ZZA5-F1
#
_cell.length_a   1.000
_cell.length_b   1.000
_cell.length_c   1.000
_cell.angle_alpha   90.00
_cell.angle_beta   90.00
_cell.angle_gamma   90.00
#
_symmetry.space_group_name_H-M   'P 1'
#
loop_
_entity.id
_entity.type
_entity.pdbx_description
1 polymer ?
#
loop_
_entity_poly.entity_id
_entity_poly.type
_entity_poly.pdbx_seq_one_letter_code
_entity_poly.pdbx_strand_id
1 'polypeptide(L)'
;MDDRRPDPSAVRLSASLENDQIDAKYGFERYKATEERLGWLINMHPTEVMDADKRLRSAVDYFFVQENGDRFKATLPFEPYFYVMPRDGCAEEVETYLAKKYSGVVSSVQQVPKEDMDLPNHLTGLKRTYIKMSFLTVADLMK
;
A
#
# COMPACT_ATOMS: atom_id res chain seq x y z
N MET A 1 0.46 -29.20 -24.64
CA MET A 1 1.53 -28.80 -23.71
C MET A 1 1.16 -27.40 -23.26
N ASP A 2 0.75 -27.26 -22.01
CA ASP A 2 0.18 -26.05 -21.44
C ASP A 2 1.34 -25.16 -20.97
N ASP A 3 1.68 -24.13 -21.76
CA ASP A 3 2.72 -23.14 -21.44
C ASP A 3 2.18 -22.17 -20.37
N ARG A 4 1.93 -22.69 -19.17
CA ARG A 4 1.54 -21.88 -18.01
C ARG A 4 2.79 -21.21 -17.44
N ARG A 5 3.14 -20.05 -18.01
CA ARG A 5 4.00 -19.09 -17.29
C ARG A 5 3.37 -18.83 -15.91
N PRO A 6 4.15 -18.88 -14.82
CA PRO A 6 3.61 -18.66 -13.49
C PRO A 6 2.99 -17.26 -13.40
N ASP A 7 1.83 -17.18 -12.78
CA ASP A 7 1.16 -15.90 -12.50
C ASP A 7 2.14 -14.98 -11.77
N PRO A 8 2.42 -13.76 -12.28
CA PRO A 8 3.33 -12.82 -11.64
C PRO A 8 2.99 -12.55 -10.16
N SER A 9 1.71 -12.62 -9.79
CA SER A 9 1.26 -12.47 -8.40
C SER A 9 1.70 -13.64 -7.52
N ALA A 10 1.65 -14.87 -8.04
CA ALA A 10 2.10 -16.07 -7.34
C ALA A 10 3.62 -16.07 -7.11
N VAL A 11 4.38 -15.58 -8.08
CA VAL A 11 5.85 -15.42 -7.95
C VAL A 11 6.19 -14.45 -6.82
N ARG A 12 5.52 -13.29 -6.78
CA ARG A 12 5.75 -12.30 -5.71
C ARG A 12 5.32 -12.82 -4.34
N LEU A 13 4.20 -13.54 -4.25
CA LEU A 13 3.78 -14.17 -3.01
C LEU A 13 4.79 -15.22 -2.52
N SER A 14 5.33 -16.06 -3.41
CA SER A 14 6.37 -17.04 -3.04
C SER A 14 7.60 -16.35 -2.47
N ALA A 15 8.07 -15.28 -3.13
CA ALA A 15 9.21 -14.51 -2.65
C ALA A 15 8.96 -13.88 -1.26
N SER A 16 7.74 -13.37 -1.02
CA SER A 16 7.34 -12.84 0.30
C SER A 16 7.37 -13.93 1.39
N LEU A 17 6.85 -15.12 1.09
CA LEU A 17 6.86 -16.26 2.02
C LEU A 17 8.27 -16.79 2.29
N GLU A 18 9.15 -16.79 1.28
CA GLU A 18 10.56 -17.17 1.44
C GLU A 18 11.30 -16.15 2.32
N ASN A 19 11.07 -14.86 2.13
CA ASN A 19 11.63 -13.81 2.97
C ASN A 19 11.14 -13.95 4.43
N ASP A 20 9.86 -14.21 4.65
CA ASP A 20 9.31 -14.47 5.99
C ASP A 20 10.04 -15.63 6.70
N GLN A 21 10.36 -16.71 5.97
CA GLN A 21 11.10 -17.85 6.53
C GLN A 21 12.56 -17.50 6.86
N ILE A 22 13.19 -16.66 6.06
CA ILE A 22 14.55 -16.18 6.32
C ILE A 22 14.55 -15.27 7.53
N ASP A 23 13.64 -14.30 7.59
CA ASP A 23 13.49 -13.35 8.70
C ASP A 23 13.28 -14.07 10.04
N ALA A 24 12.42 -15.09 10.07
CA ALA A 24 12.18 -15.91 11.25
C ALA A 24 13.46 -16.60 11.75
N LYS A 25 14.34 -17.08 10.85
CA LYS A 25 15.63 -17.68 11.24
C LYS A 25 16.58 -16.66 11.91
N TYR A 26 16.41 -15.38 11.63
CA TYR A 26 17.14 -14.28 12.27
C TYR A 26 16.45 -13.69 13.50
N GLY A 27 15.36 -14.34 13.97
CA GLY A 27 14.58 -13.94 15.14
C GLY A 27 13.49 -12.91 14.85
N PHE A 28 13.22 -12.55 13.59
CA PHE A 28 12.17 -11.62 13.22
C PHE A 28 10.88 -12.36 12.88
N GLU A 29 10.28 -12.97 13.89
CA GLU A 29 8.95 -13.54 13.73
C GLU A 29 7.91 -12.43 13.61
N ARG A 30 6.93 -12.64 12.72
CA ARG A 30 5.83 -11.69 12.53
C ARG A 30 4.94 -11.69 13.78
N TYR A 31 4.82 -10.54 14.40
CA TYR A 31 3.95 -10.31 15.53
C TYR A 31 2.48 -10.41 15.10
N LYS A 32 1.72 -11.29 15.77
CA LYS A 32 0.30 -11.57 15.47
C LYS A 32 -0.63 -11.39 16.67
N ALA A 33 -0.08 -11.10 17.86
CA ALA A 33 -0.88 -10.91 19.05
C ALA A 33 -1.54 -9.52 19.04
N THR A 34 -2.61 -9.38 19.80
CA THR A 34 -3.37 -8.13 19.94
C THR A 34 -2.80 -7.21 21.01
N GLU A 35 -1.86 -7.71 21.81
CA GLU A 35 -1.23 -6.93 22.87
C GLU A 35 -0.27 -5.90 22.27
N GLU A 36 0.03 -4.85 23.03
CA GLU A 36 1.05 -3.91 22.60
C GLU A 36 2.44 -4.48 22.86
N ARG A 37 3.33 -4.36 21.88
CA ARG A 37 4.74 -4.74 22.01
C ARG A 37 5.62 -3.55 21.68
N LEU A 38 6.39 -3.10 22.66
CA LEU A 38 7.34 -2.00 22.50
C LEU A 38 8.66 -2.52 21.89
N GLY A 39 9.17 -1.80 20.89
CA GLY A 39 10.48 -2.06 20.29
C GLY A 39 10.99 -0.86 19.49
N TRP A 40 12.28 -0.86 19.23
CA TRP A 40 12.99 0.15 18.45
C TRP A 40 12.98 -0.26 16.98
N LEU A 41 12.43 0.58 16.12
CA LEU A 41 12.40 0.33 14.67
C LEU A 41 13.82 0.45 14.10
N ILE A 42 14.33 -0.63 13.51
CA ILE A 42 15.69 -0.68 12.95
C ILE A 42 15.72 -0.77 11.43
N ASN A 43 14.65 -1.25 10.78
CA ASN A 43 14.57 -1.36 9.33
C ASN A 43 13.12 -1.47 8.83
N MET A 44 12.89 -1.22 7.54
CA MET A 44 11.60 -1.43 6.88
C MET A 44 11.76 -1.86 5.42
N HIS A 45 10.91 -2.78 4.97
CA HIS A 45 10.91 -3.25 3.58
C HIS A 45 9.49 -3.39 3.01
N PRO A 46 9.27 -3.00 1.74
CA PRO A 46 8.00 -3.27 1.07
C PRO A 46 7.84 -4.79 0.89
N THR A 47 6.60 -5.27 1.08
CA THR A 47 6.25 -6.67 0.92
C THR A 47 4.83 -6.79 0.38
N GLU A 48 4.40 -8.00 0.05
CA GLU A 48 3.04 -8.31 -0.33
C GLU A 48 2.48 -9.40 0.61
N VAL A 49 1.24 -9.21 1.05
CA VAL A 49 0.53 -10.11 1.96
C VAL A 49 -0.84 -10.46 1.41
N MET A 50 -1.35 -11.63 1.79
CA MET A 50 -2.72 -12.02 1.49
C MET A 50 -3.66 -11.42 2.53
N ASP A 51 -4.72 -10.75 2.08
CA ASP A 51 -5.79 -10.29 2.95
C ASP A 51 -6.81 -11.40 3.27
N ALA A 52 -7.83 -11.07 4.07
CA ALA A 52 -8.89 -12.00 4.45
C ALA A 52 -9.70 -12.53 3.24
N ASP A 53 -9.78 -11.74 2.16
CA ASP A 53 -10.48 -12.08 0.91
C ASP A 53 -9.58 -12.84 -0.07
N LYS A 54 -8.38 -13.27 0.38
CA LYS A 54 -7.34 -13.91 -0.43
C LYS A 54 -6.90 -13.08 -1.63
N ARG A 55 -6.87 -11.76 -1.47
CA ARG A 55 -6.30 -10.83 -2.44
C ARG A 55 -4.91 -10.42 -1.98
N LEU A 56 -4.01 -10.31 -2.94
CA LEU A 56 -2.67 -9.81 -2.69
C LEU A 56 -2.75 -8.30 -2.45
N ARG A 57 -2.17 -7.86 -1.33
CA ARG A 57 -2.09 -6.45 -0.96
C ARG A 57 -0.64 -6.06 -0.68
N SER A 58 -0.28 -4.85 -1.08
CA SER A 58 0.96 -4.22 -0.64
C SER A 58 0.94 -4.03 0.87
N ALA A 59 2.11 -4.19 1.47
CA ALA A 59 2.34 -3.94 2.88
C ALA A 59 3.80 -3.50 3.09
N VAL A 60 4.11 -3.09 4.31
CA VAL A 60 5.48 -2.83 4.75
C VAL A 60 5.75 -3.69 5.96
N ASP A 61 6.85 -4.44 5.91
CA ASP A 61 7.43 -5.12 7.07
C ASP A 61 8.33 -4.14 7.82
N TYR A 62 8.09 -4.01 9.12
CA TYR A 62 8.84 -3.18 10.06
C TYR A 62 9.57 -4.08 11.05
N PHE A 63 10.88 -3.90 11.19
CA PHE A 63 11.74 -4.76 11.99
C PHE A 63 12.12 -4.05 13.29
N PHE A 64 11.92 -4.71 14.43
CA PHE A 64 12.11 -4.12 15.74
C PHE A 64 13.07 -4.92 16.62
N VAL A 65 13.77 -4.20 17.50
CA VAL A 65 14.57 -4.77 18.60
C VAL A 65 14.02 -4.27 19.93
N GLN A 66 13.88 -5.17 20.89
CA GLN A 66 13.39 -4.87 22.25
C GLN A 66 14.55 -4.61 23.21
N GLU A 67 14.27 -4.01 24.36
CA GLU A 67 15.29 -3.71 25.38
C GLU A 67 15.99 -4.96 25.92
N ASN A 68 15.27 -6.09 25.97
CA ASN A 68 15.81 -7.38 26.38
C ASN A 68 16.65 -8.08 25.29
N GLY A 69 16.82 -7.45 24.12
CA GLY A 69 17.53 -8.00 22.96
C GLY A 69 16.67 -8.86 22.03
N ASP A 70 15.41 -9.13 22.38
CA ASP A 70 14.49 -9.85 21.52
C ASP A 70 14.16 -9.06 20.26
N ARG A 71 13.72 -9.78 19.23
CA ARG A 71 13.43 -9.24 17.91
C ARG A 71 12.03 -9.65 17.50
N PHE A 72 11.40 -8.80 16.72
CA PHE A 72 10.14 -9.14 16.08
C PHE A 72 9.96 -8.25 14.85
N LYS A 73 9.07 -8.66 13.95
CA LYS A 73 8.59 -7.78 12.89
C LYS A 73 7.10 -7.58 12.93
N ALA A 74 6.62 -6.45 12.47
CA ALA A 74 5.20 -6.16 12.30
C ALA A 74 4.93 -5.77 10.84
N THR A 75 3.81 -6.23 10.30
CA THR A 75 3.44 -5.96 8.90
C THR A 75 2.23 -5.04 8.88
N LEU A 76 2.36 -3.91 8.20
CA LEU A 76 1.25 -2.96 8.02
C LEU A 76 0.79 -2.98 6.57
N PRO A 77 -0.45 -3.44 6.27
CA PRO A 77 -1.04 -3.29 4.95
C PRO A 77 -1.13 -1.83 4.55
N PHE A 78 -0.85 -1.56 3.28
CA PHE A 78 -0.89 -0.21 2.71
C PHE A 78 -1.49 -0.27 1.30
N GLU A 79 -2.39 0.66 0.99
CA GLU A 79 -2.91 0.82 -0.37
C GLU A 79 -2.09 1.90 -1.09
N PRO A 80 -1.23 1.54 -2.08
CA PRO A 80 -0.52 2.51 -2.89
C PRO A 80 -1.49 3.45 -3.60
N TYR A 81 -1.12 4.71 -3.75
CA TYR A 81 -1.99 5.69 -4.39
C TYR A 81 -1.21 6.78 -5.12
N PHE A 82 -1.88 7.45 -6.04
CA PHE A 82 -1.46 8.73 -6.59
C PHE A 82 -2.65 9.68 -6.72
N TYR A 83 -2.36 10.94 -7.05
CA TYR A 83 -3.36 11.98 -7.23
C TYR A 83 -3.45 12.42 -8.68
N VAL A 84 -4.68 12.64 -9.15
CA VAL A 84 -4.97 13.29 -10.43
C VAL A 84 -5.60 14.64 -10.14
N MET A 85 -5.09 15.68 -10.79
CA MET A 85 -5.66 17.02 -10.71
C MET A 85 -6.73 17.19 -11.82
N PRO A 86 -8.02 17.26 -11.48
CA PRO A 86 -9.05 17.55 -12.46
C PRO A 86 -9.00 19.04 -12.85
N ARG A 87 -9.63 19.37 -13.98
CA ARG A 87 -9.99 20.76 -14.27
C ARG A 87 -11.07 21.24 -13.29
N ASP A 88 -11.11 22.53 -13.04
CA ASP A 88 -12.10 23.13 -12.14
C ASP A 88 -13.52 22.80 -12.61
N GLY A 89 -14.37 22.36 -11.68
CA GLY A 89 -15.74 21.92 -11.96
C GLY A 89 -15.89 20.50 -12.52
N CYS A 90 -14.80 19.82 -12.91
CA CYS A 90 -14.86 18.49 -13.53
C CYS A 90 -14.56 17.32 -12.57
N ALA A 91 -14.45 17.57 -11.26
CA ALA A 91 -13.99 16.55 -10.31
C ALA A 91 -14.90 15.30 -10.29
N GLU A 92 -16.22 15.48 -10.30
CA GLU A 92 -17.20 14.38 -10.27
C GLU A 92 -17.20 13.56 -11.58
N GLU A 93 -17.09 14.24 -12.73
CA GLU A 93 -17.00 13.60 -14.04
C GLU A 93 -15.72 12.76 -14.16
N VAL A 94 -14.58 13.32 -13.70
CA VAL A 94 -13.28 12.64 -13.72
C VAL A 94 -13.26 11.44 -12.77
N GLU A 95 -13.79 11.59 -11.55
CA GLU A 95 -13.94 10.49 -10.60
C GLU A 95 -14.75 9.34 -11.21
N THR A 96 -15.93 9.64 -11.75
CA THR A 96 -16.83 8.65 -12.36
C THR A 96 -16.16 7.96 -13.56
N TYR A 97 -15.49 8.73 -14.41
CA TYR A 97 -14.76 8.21 -15.57
C TYR A 97 -13.64 7.25 -15.16
N LEU A 98 -12.80 7.66 -14.20
CA LEU A 98 -11.67 6.85 -13.73
C LEU A 98 -12.14 5.56 -13.06
N ALA A 99 -13.16 5.64 -12.21
CA ALA A 99 -13.75 4.47 -11.54
C ALA A 99 -14.30 3.45 -12.54
N LYS A 100 -14.97 3.92 -13.60
CA LYS A 100 -15.51 3.04 -14.65
C LYS A 100 -14.40 2.47 -15.54
N LYS A 101 -13.44 3.30 -15.96
CA LYS A 101 -12.39 2.92 -16.91
C LYS A 101 -11.41 1.90 -16.32
N TYR A 102 -11.04 2.06 -15.06
CA TYR A 102 -10.07 1.20 -14.38
C TYR A 102 -10.71 0.26 -13.36
N SER A 103 -11.98 -0.07 -13.58
CA SER A 103 -12.71 -1.06 -12.79
C SER A 103 -11.95 -2.37 -12.75
N GLY A 104 -11.76 -2.92 -11.55
CA GLY A 104 -11.01 -4.16 -11.31
C GLY A 104 -9.50 -3.99 -11.10
N VAL A 105 -8.93 -2.81 -11.37
CA VAL A 105 -7.51 -2.49 -11.07
C VAL A 105 -7.41 -1.55 -9.87
N VAL A 106 -8.25 -0.51 -9.86
CA VAL A 106 -8.28 0.48 -8.79
C VAL A 106 -9.12 -0.04 -7.62
N SER A 107 -8.61 0.07 -6.39
CA SER A 107 -9.35 -0.29 -5.17
C SER A 107 -10.37 0.77 -4.78
N SER A 108 -10.00 2.05 -4.90
CA SER A 108 -10.87 3.19 -4.61
C SER A 108 -10.48 4.42 -5.42
N VAL A 109 -11.49 5.21 -5.80
CA VAL A 109 -11.33 6.56 -6.38
C VAL A 109 -12.10 7.51 -5.48
N GLN A 110 -11.46 8.58 -5.01
CA GLN A 110 -12.07 9.52 -4.07
C GLN A 110 -11.61 10.96 -4.34
N GLN A 111 -12.53 11.92 -4.24
CA GLN A 111 -12.18 13.34 -4.19
C GLN A 111 -11.58 13.69 -2.82
N VAL A 112 -10.44 14.38 -2.80
CA VAL A 112 -9.76 14.82 -1.58
C VAL A 112 -9.25 16.25 -1.69
N PRO A 113 -9.53 17.11 -0.70
CA PRO A 113 -8.95 18.46 -0.65
C PRO A 113 -7.49 18.39 -0.19
N LYS A 114 -6.60 19.06 -0.92
CA LYS A 114 -5.16 19.17 -0.62
C LYS A 114 -4.70 20.62 -0.66
N GLU A 115 -3.66 20.91 0.11
CA GLU A 115 -2.95 22.18 0.01
C GLU A 115 -2.10 22.17 -1.26
N ASP A 116 -2.21 23.25 -2.03
CA ASP A 116 -1.49 23.46 -3.28
C ASP A 116 -0.79 24.80 -3.17
N MET A 117 0.53 24.79 -3.07
CA MET A 117 1.34 26.01 -2.89
C MET A 117 1.38 26.88 -4.15
N ASP A 118 1.06 26.31 -5.31
CA ASP A 118 0.99 27.04 -6.57
C ASP A 118 -0.38 27.72 -6.76
N LEU A 119 -1.35 27.43 -5.90
CA LEU A 119 -2.66 28.07 -5.94
C LEU A 119 -2.55 29.55 -5.50
N PRO A 120 -3.13 30.51 -6.25
CA PRO A 120 -3.26 31.88 -5.79
C PRO A 120 -4.03 31.92 -4.45
N ASN A 121 -3.51 32.68 -3.50
CA ASN A 121 -4.08 32.80 -2.15
C ASN A 121 -4.07 31.51 -1.32
N HIS A 122 -3.16 30.55 -1.55
CA HIS A 122 -3.07 29.32 -0.74
C HIS A 122 -2.93 29.55 0.78
N LEU A 123 -2.38 30.69 1.21
CA LEU A 123 -2.25 31.07 2.62
C LEU A 123 -3.59 31.40 3.31
N THR A 124 -4.69 31.55 2.56
CA THR A 124 -6.02 31.82 3.14
C THR A 124 -6.76 30.55 3.55
N GLY A 125 -6.12 29.37 3.39
CA GLY A 125 -6.72 28.06 3.69
C GLY A 125 -7.51 27.46 2.52
N LEU A 126 -7.43 28.07 1.33
CA LEU A 126 -7.98 27.49 0.10
C LEU A 126 -7.27 26.17 -0.21
N LYS A 127 -8.06 25.11 -0.42
CA LYS A 127 -7.58 23.79 -0.82
C LYS A 127 -8.04 23.49 -2.23
N ARG A 128 -7.19 22.80 -2.97
CA ARG A 128 -7.52 22.30 -4.29
C ARG A 128 -8.06 20.88 -4.20
N THR A 129 -9.06 20.56 -5.00
CA THR A 129 -9.62 19.21 -5.09
C THR A 129 -8.75 18.36 -6.00
N TYR A 130 -8.30 17.22 -5.49
CA TYR A 130 -7.61 16.17 -6.24
C TYR A 130 -8.42 14.89 -6.21
N ILE A 131 -8.22 14.03 -7.20
CA ILE A 131 -8.75 12.66 -7.21
C ILE A 131 -7.66 11.71 -6.72
N LYS A 132 -7.87 11.07 -5.57
CA LYS A 132 -7.01 9.98 -5.07
C LYS A 132 -7.43 8.68 -5.73
N MET A 133 -6.50 8.04 -6.43
CA MET A 133 -6.66 6.67 -6.92
C MET A 133 -5.83 5.74 -6.06
N SER A 134 -6.46 4.80 -5.36
CA SER A 134 -5.78 3.81 -4.52
C SER A 134 -5.81 2.43 -5.17
N PHE A 135 -4.79 1.62 -4.91
CA PHE A 135 -4.56 0.31 -5.53
C PHE A 135 -4.34 -0.73 -4.44
N LEU A 136 -4.58 -2.01 -4.77
CA LEU A 136 -4.27 -3.10 -3.85
C LEU A 136 -2.77 -3.40 -3.80
N THR A 137 -2.09 -3.32 -4.96
CA THR A 137 -0.65 -3.61 -5.07
C THR A 137 0.10 -2.49 -5.79
N VAL A 138 1.43 -2.40 -5.61
CA VAL A 138 2.27 -1.50 -6.40
C VAL A 138 2.27 -1.92 -7.87
N ALA A 139 2.16 -3.22 -8.15
CA ALA A 139 2.07 -3.72 -9.52
C ALA A 139 0.81 -3.20 -10.24
N ASP A 140 -0.32 -3.11 -9.54
CA ASP A 140 -1.56 -2.55 -10.12
C ASP A 140 -1.48 -1.05 -10.32
N LEU A 141 -0.76 -0.33 -9.46
CA LEU A 141 -0.49 1.10 -9.63
C LEU A 141 0.36 1.39 -10.88
N MET A 142 1.28 0.49 -11.24
CA MET A 142 2.25 0.68 -12.33
C MET A 142 1.76 0.18 -13.71
N LYS A 143 0.56 -0.41 -13.80
CA LYS A 143 -0.05 -0.89 -15.05
C LYS A 143 -0.71 0.27 -15.82
#